data_AF-A0A6L3W582-F1
#
_entry.id   AF-A0A6L3W582-F1
#
_cell.length_a   1.000
_cell.length_b   1.000
_cell.length_c   1.000
_cell.angle_alpha   90.00
_cell.angle_beta   90.00
_cell.angle_gamma   90.00
#
_symmetry.space_group_name_H-M   'P 1'
#
loop_
_entity.id
_entity.type
_entity.pdbx_description
1 polymer ?
#
loop_
_entity_poly.entity_id
_entity_poly.type
_entity_poly.pdbx_seq_one_letter_code
_entity_poly.pdbx_strand_id
1 'polypeptide(L)'
;MRPAVAVAAVLVLCATGCANVPTGGQVVTGKPAEKAERVDDPYVRLIPVSPQPDWGPTQIVSGFLTASASFDDGHKVAKEYLSTPNAWDPGLRPYVDVLSSRTVDPHVDQTSANQATVHITGDQLGTIDSDGQYTAAPKSFEADFQLAKTQQGVWRITGLPGNDKAGLFLTKDDVERAMRTVNLYFFAPDEHTLVPNGIFLPVVDRETLPTQLVQALLSGPTSWLNGAVQSAFPKGTRLRGGSVRIDKDLAIVDLTQEARGGNVERMSAQLSWTLRQLSEIKRWRLEIDGETVTPDGSDATQSVHSWDGNSPDGQDPDEQVRQTAYVAATAGFIGTLQGDHAQPVVTGAAGRLSHPAVSPNYQELAGLSTDGRQLVTTGPVAGSPSIHVLLNAHKGARFTAPSWSRDGTLWTVESTPKASWLWVRRPGKAPVKAGHWGLGGRQVLAFHVARDGVRAAVIVRIDGRPEVQMGRIATTPDGSLDVGSFLPVSSELQDAVDLAWRDYDTLAVLGRAKRDSQTLPYLMPVNGSAITSMGVGALGEPRTIAAAPGSPVLIGTWSSGKDQVCRQRPPVTSYSQWICPTPARDPSYAH
;
A
#
# COMPACT_ATOMS: atom_id res chain seq x y z
N MET A 1 -34.98 26.10 -74.01
CA MET A 1 -33.59 25.93 -73.54
C MET A 1 -33.43 26.54 -72.15
N ARG A 2 -33.29 25.63 -71.17
CA ARG A 2 -32.67 25.78 -69.84
C ARG A 2 -33.22 26.84 -68.87
N PRO A 3 -34.29 26.49 -68.11
CA PRO A 3 -34.53 27.01 -66.76
C PRO A 3 -33.58 26.37 -65.71
N ALA A 4 -32.46 25.77 -66.16
CA ALA A 4 -31.57 24.95 -65.34
C ALA A 4 -30.50 25.75 -64.59
N VAL A 5 -30.37 27.06 -64.81
CA VAL A 5 -29.28 27.86 -64.23
C VAL A 5 -29.70 28.54 -62.91
N ALA A 6 -30.99 28.83 -62.72
CA ALA A 6 -31.45 29.50 -61.50
C ALA A 6 -31.62 28.56 -60.30
N VAL A 7 -31.98 27.29 -60.52
CA VAL A 7 -32.14 26.29 -59.43
C VAL A 7 -30.78 25.76 -58.94
N ALA A 8 -29.75 25.78 -59.80
CA ALA A 8 -28.39 25.39 -59.41
C ALA A 8 -27.69 26.42 -58.50
N ALA A 9 -28.06 27.71 -58.59
CA ALA A 9 -27.43 28.75 -57.78
C ALA A 9 -27.94 28.78 -56.33
N VAL A 10 -29.17 28.35 -56.07
CA VAL A 10 -29.74 28.32 -54.70
C VAL A 10 -29.31 27.07 -53.93
N LEU A 11 -29.10 25.93 -54.61
CA LEU A 11 -28.65 24.68 -53.98
C LEU A 11 -27.17 24.69 -53.57
N VAL A 12 -26.34 25.57 -54.14
CA VAL A 12 -24.92 25.71 -53.73
C VAL A 12 -24.77 26.57 -52.46
N LEU A 13 -25.71 27.45 -52.15
CA LEU A 13 -25.66 28.27 -50.93
C LEU A 13 -26.08 27.52 -49.65
N CYS A 14 -26.70 26.34 -49.75
CA CYS A 14 -27.06 25.53 -48.59
C CYS A 14 -25.98 24.49 -48.19
N ALA A 15 -24.85 24.42 -48.91
CA ALA A 15 -23.79 23.43 -48.65
C ALA A 15 -22.62 23.95 -47.79
N THR A 16 -22.62 25.23 -47.36
CA THR A 16 -21.53 25.79 -46.53
C THR A 16 -21.93 25.98 -45.06
N GLY A 17 -22.94 25.24 -44.60
CA GLY A 17 -23.35 25.20 -43.20
C GLY A 17 -22.67 24.07 -42.41
N CYS A 18 -21.35 23.91 -42.52
CA CYS A 18 -20.63 23.13 -41.50
C CYS A 18 -20.60 23.98 -40.23
N ALA A 19 -21.54 23.73 -39.31
CA ALA A 19 -21.41 24.18 -37.94
C ALA A 19 -20.15 23.52 -37.35
N ASN A 20 -19.04 24.26 -37.34
CA ASN A 20 -17.88 23.91 -36.52
C ASN A 20 -18.32 24.07 -35.07
N VAL A 21 -18.69 22.97 -34.43
CA VAL A 21 -18.72 22.89 -32.97
C VAL A 21 -17.30 23.26 -32.52
N PRO A 22 -17.10 24.25 -31.64
CA PRO A 22 -15.79 24.54 -31.09
C PRO A 22 -15.31 23.31 -30.31
N THR A 23 -14.50 22.45 -30.92
CA THR A 23 -13.83 21.33 -30.24
C THR A 23 -12.59 21.78 -29.47
N GLY A 24 -12.36 23.09 -29.38
CA GLY A 24 -11.30 23.71 -28.60
C GLY A 24 -11.86 24.59 -27.49
N GLY A 25 -12.79 24.08 -26.69
CA GLY A 25 -12.83 24.53 -25.30
C GLY A 25 -11.49 24.12 -24.70
N GLN A 26 -10.71 25.07 -24.18
CA GLN A 26 -9.63 24.70 -23.27
C GLN A 26 -10.30 23.87 -22.18
N VAL A 27 -10.13 22.55 -22.25
CA VAL A 27 -10.15 21.73 -21.06
C VAL A 27 -9.01 22.32 -20.27
N VAL A 28 -9.33 23.26 -19.39
CA VAL A 28 -8.54 23.48 -18.20
C VAL A 28 -8.66 22.13 -17.52
N THR A 29 -7.78 21.21 -17.88
CA THR A 29 -7.51 20.01 -17.10
C THR A 29 -7.17 20.58 -15.75
N GLY A 30 -8.15 20.59 -14.86
CA GLY A 30 -7.91 20.81 -13.45
C GLY A 30 -6.74 19.89 -13.11
N LYS A 31 -5.73 20.47 -12.44
CA LYS A 31 -4.56 19.71 -11.98
C LYS A 31 -5.09 18.36 -11.47
N PRO A 32 -4.72 17.22 -12.10
CA PRO A 32 -4.99 15.95 -11.48
C PRO A 32 -4.20 16.01 -10.17
N ALA A 33 -4.91 16.15 -9.05
CA ALA A 33 -4.35 15.69 -7.80
C ALA A 33 -4.01 14.21 -8.06
N GLU A 34 -2.83 13.78 -7.63
CA GLU A 34 -2.58 12.37 -7.37
C GLU A 34 -3.72 11.89 -6.46
N LYS A 35 -4.81 11.40 -7.05
CA LYS A 35 -5.93 10.84 -6.32
C LYS A 35 -5.48 9.44 -5.94
N ALA A 36 -4.68 9.34 -4.88
CA ALA A 36 -5.03 8.34 -3.89
C ALA A 36 -6.52 8.60 -3.56
N GLU A 37 -7.37 7.59 -3.73
CA GLU A 37 -8.77 7.71 -3.32
C GLU A 37 -8.78 8.29 -1.91
N ARG A 38 -9.47 9.42 -1.73
CA ARG A 38 -9.56 9.98 -0.39
C ARG A 38 -10.33 8.96 0.44
N VAL A 39 -9.93 8.77 1.68
CA VAL A 39 -10.62 7.85 2.61
C VAL A 39 -12.13 8.17 2.69
N ASP A 40 -12.47 9.45 2.48
CA ASP A 40 -13.82 10.01 2.43
C ASP A 40 -14.32 10.34 1.01
N ASP A 41 -13.79 9.76 -0.07
CA ASP A 41 -14.39 9.88 -1.41
C ASP A 41 -15.83 9.29 -1.40
N PRO A 42 -16.73 9.71 -2.32
CA PRO A 42 -18.12 9.24 -2.35
C PRO A 42 -18.17 7.71 -2.40
N TYR A 43 -18.81 7.08 -1.41
CA TYR A 43 -19.01 5.63 -1.43
C TYR A 43 -20.30 5.30 -2.17
N VAL A 44 -20.28 4.21 -2.93
CA VAL A 44 -21.48 3.68 -3.59
C VAL A 44 -22.21 2.84 -2.55
N ARG A 45 -23.28 3.41 -1.99
CA ARG A 45 -24.12 2.68 -1.04
C ARG A 45 -24.78 1.49 -1.71
N LEU A 46 -24.50 0.31 -1.19
CA LEU A 46 -25.20 -0.90 -1.58
C LEU A 46 -26.57 -0.90 -0.90
N ILE A 47 -27.63 -0.90 -1.70
CA ILE A 47 -29.00 -1.05 -1.22
C ILE A 47 -29.39 -2.52 -1.40
N PRO A 48 -29.36 -3.34 -0.32
CA PRO A 48 -29.71 -4.74 -0.41
C PRO A 48 -31.22 -4.93 -0.58
N VAL A 49 -31.62 -6.05 -1.18
CA VAL A 49 -33.02 -6.42 -1.39
C VAL A 49 -33.45 -7.40 -0.29
N SER A 50 -34.64 -7.21 0.29
CA SER A 50 -35.25 -8.15 1.26
C SER A 50 -35.69 -9.46 0.60
N PRO A 51 -35.67 -10.59 1.32
CA PRO A 51 -36.07 -11.90 0.77
C PRO A 51 -37.55 -11.89 0.35
N GLN A 52 -37.84 -12.36 -0.86
CA GLN A 52 -39.21 -12.47 -1.36
C GLN A 52 -39.87 -13.80 -0.96
N PRO A 53 -41.20 -13.83 -0.75
CA PRO A 53 -41.90 -15.05 -0.33
C PRO A 53 -41.82 -16.21 -1.33
N ASP A 54 -41.66 -15.93 -2.62
CA ASP A 54 -41.62 -16.89 -3.73
C ASP A 54 -40.20 -17.42 -4.03
N TRP A 55 -39.17 -16.89 -3.37
CA TRP A 55 -37.78 -17.29 -3.60
C TRP A 55 -37.48 -18.71 -3.10
N GLY A 56 -36.83 -19.50 -3.96
CA GLY A 56 -36.32 -20.83 -3.63
C GLY A 56 -34.99 -20.78 -2.84
N PRO A 57 -34.47 -21.95 -2.41
CA PRO A 57 -33.27 -22.02 -1.57
C PRO A 57 -32.04 -21.31 -2.14
N THR A 58 -31.76 -21.48 -3.42
CA THR A 58 -30.59 -20.88 -4.09
C THR A 58 -30.70 -19.35 -4.16
N GLN A 59 -31.90 -18.83 -4.41
CA GLN A 59 -32.18 -17.38 -4.42
C GLN A 59 -32.04 -16.77 -3.01
N ILE A 60 -32.46 -17.49 -1.98
CA ILE A 60 -32.28 -17.06 -0.58
C ILE A 60 -30.79 -16.96 -0.22
N VAL A 61 -29.97 -17.95 -0.58
CA VAL A 61 -28.51 -17.90 -0.33
C VAL A 61 -27.83 -16.79 -1.12
N SER A 62 -28.13 -16.68 -2.42
CA SER A 62 -27.57 -15.62 -3.27
C SER A 62 -27.96 -14.21 -2.78
N GLY A 63 -29.21 -14.04 -2.36
CA GLY A 63 -29.72 -12.80 -1.76
C GLY A 63 -29.04 -12.49 -0.43
N PHE A 64 -28.83 -13.49 0.44
CA PHE A 64 -28.08 -13.32 1.69
C PHE A 64 -26.63 -12.88 1.43
N LEU A 65 -25.88 -13.58 0.57
CA LEU A 65 -24.50 -13.22 0.22
C LEU A 65 -24.41 -11.79 -0.32
N THR A 66 -25.36 -11.40 -1.18
CA THR A 66 -25.46 -10.05 -1.72
C THR A 66 -25.78 -9.02 -0.63
N ALA A 67 -26.73 -9.33 0.25
CA ALA A 67 -27.18 -8.42 1.30
C ALA A 67 -26.13 -8.25 2.41
N SER A 68 -25.32 -9.27 2.68
CA SER A 68 -24.25 -9.27 3.68
C SER A 68 -23.14 -8.25 3.38
N ALA A 69 -22.98 -7.83 2.13
CA ALA A 69 -22.07 -6.75 1.74
C ALA A 69 -22.55 -5.36 2.19
N SER A 70 -23.80 -5.21 2.63
CA SER A 70 -24.31 -3.96 3.24
C SER A 70 -24.13 -4.01 4.75
N PHE A 71 -23.36 -3.06 5.29
CA PHE A 71 -23.10 -2.93 6.73
C PHE A 71 -24.16 -2.08 7.46
N ASP A 72 -25.17 -1.57 6.74
CA ASP A 72 -26.22 -0.70 7.28
C ASP A 72 -26.96 -1.37 8.44
N ASP A 73 -27.17 -0.61 9.53
CA ASP A 73 -27.88 -1.03 10.74
C ASP A 73 -27.40 -2.41 11.27
N GLY A 74 -26.12 -2.72 11.13
CA GLY A 74 -25.55 -4.02 11.53
C GLY A 74 -26.06 -5.17 10.67
N HIS A 75 -26.01 -5.01 9.35
CA HIS A 75 -26.46 -5.99 8.34
C HIS A 75 -27.96 -6.32 8.42
N LYS A 76 -28.80 -5.31 8.70
CA LYS A 76 -30.23 -5.49 8.98
C LYS A 76 -30.98 -6.29 7.91
N VAL A 77 -30.75 -6.01 6.62
CA VAL A 77 -31.45 -6.71 5.53
C VAL A 77 -30.93 -8.13 5.34
N ALA A 78 -29.62 -8.36 5.50
CA ALA A 78 -29.07 -9.72 5.45
C ALA A 78 -29.65 -10.62 6.55
N LYS A 79 -29.86 -10.06 7.74
CA LYS A 79 -30.50 -10.73 8.87
C LYS A 79 -31.93 -11.20 8.58
N GLU A 80 -32.65 -10.59 7.63
CA GLU A 80 -34.00 -11.02 7.23
C GLU A 80 -34.03 -12.38 6.51
N TYR A 81 -32.90 -12.80 5.94
CA TYR A 81 -32.74 -14.11 5.28
C TYR A 81 -32.57 -15.26 6.27
N LEU A 82 -32.27 -14.98 7.54
CA LEU A 82 -31.99 -15.96 8.58
C LEU A 82 -33.27 -16.36 9.34
N SER A 83 -33.35 -17.61 9.79
CA SER A 83 -34.41 -18.05 10.70
C SER A 83 -34.22 -17.52 12.12
N THR A 84 -32.97 -17.27 12.50
CA THR A 84 -32.55 -16.74 13.81
C THR A 84 -31.64 -15.52 13.61
N PRO A 85 -32.22 -14.34 13.30
CA PRO A 85 -31.46 -13.13 12.95
C PRO A 85 -30.39 -12.71 13.98
N ASN A 86 -30.64 -12.96 15.26
CA ASN A 86 -29.75 -12.58 16.35
C ASN A 86 -28.59 -13.57 16.59
N ALA A 87 -28.60 -14.73 15.93
CA ALA A 87 -27.52 -15.71 16.06
C ALA A 87 -26.28 -15.35 15.23
N TRP A 88 -26.42 -14.40 14.30
CA TRP A 88 -25.33 -13.93 13.45
C TRP A 88 -25.11 -12.44 13.67
N ASP A 89 -23.98 -12.12 14.30
CA ASP A 89 -23.52 -10.75 14.50
C ASP A 89 -22.03 -10.66 14.14
N PRO A 90 -21.70 -10.25 12.91
CA PRO A 90 -20.32 -10.20 12.44
C PRO A 90 -19.54 -9.03 13.09
N GLY A 91 -20.23 -8.07 13.73
CA GLY A 91 -19.62 -6.93 14.41
C GLY A 91 -19.11 -5.83 13.46
N LEU A 92 -18.42 -4.84 14.03
CA LEU A 92 -17.94 -3.64 13.29
C LEU A 92 -16.69 -3.90 12.43
N ARG A 93 -15.91 -4.93 12.75
CA ARG A 93 -14.71 -5.34 11.99
C ARG A 93 -14.76 -6.86 11.83
N PRO A 94 -15.61 -7.36 10.94
CA PRO A 94 -15.80 -8.78 10.78
C PRO A 94 -14.63 -9.43 10.06
N TYR A 95 -14.45 -10.72 10.32
CA TYR A 95 -13.65 -11.57 9.45
C TYR A 95 -14.33 -11.67 8.07
N VAL A 96 -13.56 -11.56 6.99
CA VAL A 96 -14.06 -11.63 5.61
C VAL A 96 -13.23 -12.62 4.80
N ASP A 97 -13.88 -13.59 4.18
CA ASP A 97 -13.32 -14.34 3.06
C ASP A 97 -13.55 -13.54 1.77
N VAL A 98 -12.46 -13.16 1.11
CA VAL A 98 -12.51 -12.34 -0.11
C VAL A 98 -12.50 -13.26 -1.33
N LEU A 99 -13.59 -13.25 -2.09
CA LEU A 99 -13.80 -14.10 -3.26
C LEU A 99 -13.52 -13.36 -4.57
N SER A 100 -13.09 -14.10 -5.60
CA SER A 100 -12.72 -13.53 -6.90
C SER A 100 -13.90 -12.92 -7.67
N SER A 101 -15.07 -13.58 -7.63
CA SER A 101 -16.29 -13.16 -8.30
C SER A 101 -17.51 -13.78 -7.62
N ARG A 102 -18.70 -13.24 -7.88
CA ARG A 102 -19.98 -13.72 -7.32
C ARG A 102 -20.48 -15.01 -7.97
N THR A 103 -19.70 -15.60 -8.86
CA THR A 103 -20.09 -16.80 -9.62
C THR A 103 -19.75 -18.04 -8.82
N VAL A 104 -20.60 -18.27 -7.83
CA VAL A 104 -20.80 -19.58 -7.27
C VAL A 104 -22.13 -20.06 -7.80
N ASP A 105 -22.14 -21.09 -8.63
CA ASP A 105 -23.39 -21.69 -9.11
C ASP A 105 -24.03 -22.41 -7.91
N PRO A 106 -24.97 -21.80 -7.15
CA PRO A 106 -25.45 -22.39 -5.92
C PRO A 106 -26.32 -23.57 -6.33
N HIS A 107 -25.85 -24.79 -6.11
CA HIS A 107 -26.62 -25.97 -6.43
C HIS A 107 -27.20 -26.58 -5.15
N VAL A 108 -28.39 -27.12 -5.32
CA VAL A 108 -29.10 -27.80 -4.23
C VAL A 108 -28.57 -29.22 -4.15
N ASP A 109 -27.81 -29.52 -3.12
CA ASP A 109 -27.27 -30.87 -2.88
C ASP A 109 -28.34 -31.81 -2.33
N GLN A 110 -29.21 -31.28 -1.47
CA GLN A 110 -30.30 -32.02 -0.87
C GLN A 110 -31.52 -31.10 -0.77
N THR A 111 -32.68 -31.60 -1.18
CA THR A 111 -33.96 -30.92 -0.95
C THR A 111 -35.02 -31.94 -0.59
N SER A 112 -35.69 -31.68 0.53
CA SER A 112 -36.98 -32.25 0.88
C SER A 112 -38.05 -31.16 0.76
N ALA A 113 -39.32 -31.48 1.05
CA ALA A 113 -40.40 -30.50 0.96
C ALA A 113 -40.16 -29.23 1.80
N ASN A 114 -39.44 -29.35 2.93
CA ASN A 114 -39.30 -28.32 3.96
C ASN A 114 -37.85 -28.01 4.38
N GLN A 115 -36.85 -28.73 3.86
CA GLN A 115 -35.44 -28.52 4.16
C GLN A 115 -34.61 -28.55 2.88
N ALA A 116 -33.56 -27.74 2.83
CA ALA A 116 -32.62 -27.72 1.71
C ALA A 116 -31.19 -27.45 2.19
N THR A 117 -30.21 -28.10 1.55
CA THR A 117 -28.79 -27.74 1.63
C THR A 117 -28.39 -27.11 0.31
N VAL A 118 -27.83 -25.90 0.36
CA VAL A 118 -27.28 -25.21 -0.80
C VAL A 118 -25.77 -25.17 -0.64
N HIS A 119 -25.08 -25.77 -1.60
CA HIS A 119 -23.62 -25.77 -1.67
C HIS A 119 -23.14 -24.63 -2.56
N ILE A 120 -22.05 -24.00 -2.15
CA ILE A 120 -21.41 -22.92 -2.89
C ILE A 120 -19.91 -23.27 -3.08
N THR A 121 -19.42 -23.21 -4.32
CA THR A 121 -18.00 -23.27 -4.71
C THR A 121 -17.48 -21.95 -5.30
N GLY A 122 -16.21 -21.59 -5.07
CA GLY A 122 -15.60 -20.42 -5.69
C GLY A 122 -14.08 -20.38 -5.54
N ASP A 123 -13.48 -19.25 -5.92
CA ASP A 123 -12.07 -18.99 -5.69
C ASP A 123 -11.91 -17.91 -4.62
N GLN A 124 -11.29 -18.27 -3.51
CA GLN A 124 -10.90 -17.32 -2.48
C GLN A 124 -9.57 -16.67 -2.89
N LEU A 125 -9.51 -15.35 -2.81
CA LEU A 125 -8.30 -14.55 -3.02
C LEU A 125 -7.49 -14.40 -1.73
N GLY A 126 -8.18 -14.30 -0.59
CA GLY A 126 -7.57 -14.08 0.72
C GLY A 126 -8.59 -13.86 1.82
N THR A 127 -8.13 -13.33 2.93
CA THR A 127 -8.95 -13.05 4.12
C THR A 127 -8.70 -11.64 4.61
N ILE A 128 -9.72 -10.99 5.19
CA ILE A 128 -9.57 -9.81 6.04
C ILE A 128 -9.84 -10.27 7.47
N ASP A 129 -8.86 -10.17 8.34
CA ASP A 129 -9.01 -10.53 9.76
C ASP A 129 -9.78 -9.46 10.53
N SER A 130 -10.21 -9.77 11.75
CA SER A 130 -10.96 -8.82 12.60
C SER A 130 -10.15 -7.61 13.08
N ASP A 131 -8.82 -7.66 12.95
CA ASP A 131 -7.93 -6.51 13.10
C ASP A 131 -7.87 -5.63 11.84
N GLY A 132 -8.49 -6.07 10.73
CA GLY A 132 -8.55 -5.42 9.43
C GLY A 132 -7.40 -5.78 8.50
N GLN A 133 -6.50 -6.69 8.87
CA GLN A 133 -5.39 -7.13 8.02
C GLN A 133 -5.90 -7.97 6.84
N TYR A 134 -5.57 -7.58 5.61
CA TYR A 134 -5.74 -8.46 4.46
C TYR A 134 -4.54 -9.39 4.29
N THR A 135 -4.81 -10.68 4.15
CA THR A 135 -3.80 -11.70 3.85
C THR A 135 -4.22 -12.44 2.58
N ALA A 136 -3.45 -12.30 1.50
CA ALA A 136 -3.72 -13.09 0.30
C ALA A 136 -3.40 -14.57 0.57
N ALA A 137 -4.36 -15.43 0.29
CA ALA A 137 -4.24 -16.87 0.45
C ALA A 137 -5.09 -17.57 -0.61
N PRO A 138 -4.69 -17.52 -1.89
CA PRO A 138 -5.50 -18.03 -2.97
C PRO A 138 -5.76 -19.53 -2.84
N LYS A 139 -7.02 -19.95 -2.83
CA LYS A 139 -7.43 -21.35 -2.74
C LYS A 139 -8.85 -21.54 -3.28
N SER A 140 -9.19 -22.78 -3.64
CA SER A 140 -10.60 -23.14 -3.86
C SER A 140 -11.38 -22.97 -2.54
N PHE A 141 -12.59 -22.46 -2.68
CA PHE A 141 -13.50 -22.16 -1.59
C PHE A 141 -14.77 -22.98 -1.76
N GLU A 142 -15.26 -23.56 -0.66
CA GLU A 142 -16.49 -24.33 -0.62
C GLU A 142 -17.23 -24.05 0.69
N ALA A 143 -18.55 -23.93 0.64
CA ALA A 143 -19.37 -23.70 1.83
C ALA A 143 -20.81 -24.20 1.67
N ASP A 144 -21.41 -24.66 2.77
CA ASP A 144 -22.77 -25.21 2.81
C ASP A 144 -23.71 -24.33 3.65
N PHE A 145 -24.88 -24.01 3.09
CA PHE A 145 -25.96 -23.33 3.78
C PHE A 145 -27.10 -24.30 4.05
N GLN A 146 -27.57 -24.31 5.30
CA GLN A 146 -28.74 -25.09 5.70
C GLN A 146 -29.97 -24.18 5.70
N LEU A 147 -31.06 -24.64 5.10
CA LEU A 147 -32.31 -23.89 5.00
C LEU A 147 -33.52 -24.74 5.43
N ALA A 148 -34.52 -24.06 5.96
CA ALA A 148 -35.84 -24.63 6.21
C ALA A 148 -36.97 -23.68 5.81
N LYS A 149 -38.13 -24.24 5.48
CA LYS A 149 -39.37 -23.44 5.37
C LYS A 149 -39.88 -23.06 6.75
N THR A 150 -40.27 -21.80 6.91
CA THR A 150 -41.01 -21.35 8.09
C THR A 150 -42.44 -21.89 8.07
N GLN A 151 -43.19 -21.67 9.15
CA GLN A 151 -44.62 -22.01 9.22
C GLN A 151 -45.46 -21.28 8.17
N GLN A 152 -44.99 -20.13 7.68
CA GLN A 152 -45.62 -19.34 6.61
C GLN A 152 -45.23 -19.84 5.20
N GLY A 153 -44.45 -20.92 5.10
CA GLY A 153 -44.07 -21.55 3.82
C GLY A 153 -42.90 -20.90 3.10
N VAL A 154 -42.25 -19.89 3.69
CA VAL A 154 -41.11 -19.18 3.08
C VAL A 154 -39.78 -19.77 3.52
N TRP A 155 -38.77 -19.77 2.65
CA TRP A 155 -37.44 -20.30 2.96
C TRP A 155 -36.60 -19.32 3.79
N ARG A 156 -35.88 -19.83 4.80
CA ARG A 156 -34.90 -19.09 5.59
C ARG A 156 -33.67 -19.94 5.87
N ILE A 157 -32.51 -19.30 6.01
CA ILE A 157 -31.24 -19.94 6.38
C ILE A 157 -31.27 -20.27 7.87
N THR A 158 -31.13 -21.55 8.19
CA THR A 158 -31.08 -22.10 9.55
C THR A 158 -29.67 -22.41 10.03
N GLY A 159 -28.68 -22.49 9.12
CA GLY A 159 -27.29 -22.74 9.47
C GLY A 159 -26.35 -22.10 8.46
N LEU A 160 -25.38 -21.34 8.99
CA LEU A 160 -24.31 -20.70 8.22
C LEU A 160 -23.04 -21.56 8.24
N PRO A 161 -22.21 -21.49 7.18
CA PRO A 161 -20.89 -22.11 7.19
C PRO A 161 -20.04 -21.56 8.34
N GLY A 162 -19.31 -22.44 9.03
CA GLY A 162 -18.33 -22.00 10.04
C GLY A 162 -18.88 -21.63 11.42
N ASN A 163 -20.12 -22.04 11.76
CA ASN A 163 -20.83 -21.85 13.06
C ASN A 163 -21.30 -20.40 13.35
N ASP A 164 -21.76 -20.13 14.58
CA ASP A 164 -22.32 -18.83 15.04
C ASP A 164 -21.34 -17.64 14.95
N LYS A 165 -20.07 -17.89 14.60
CA LYS A 165 -19.05 -16.86 14.30
C LYS A 165 -18.76 -16.72 12.80
N ALA A 166 -19.66 -17.20 11.94
CA ALA A 166 -19.53 -17.07 10.50
C ALA A 166 -19.20 -15.62 10.11
N GLY A 167 -18.05 -15.43 9.46
CA GLY A 167 -17.65 -14.15 8.90
C GLY A 167 -18.50 -13.76 7.70
N LEU A 168 -17.99 -12.82 6.90
CA LEU A 168 -18.59 -12.43 5.64
C LEU A 168 -17.91 -13.14 4.46
N PHE A 169 -18.69 -13.50 3.46
CA PHE A 169 -18.17 -13.90 2.15
C PHE A 169 -18.40 -12.74 1.19
N LEU A 170 -17.37 -11.93 0.97
CA LEU A 170 -17.47 -10.75 0.11
C LEU A 170 -16.64 -10.98 -1.15
N THR A 171 -17.15 -10.54 -2.30
CA THR A 171 -16.30 -10.49 -3.48
C THR A 171 -15.31 -9.34 -3.41
N LYS A 172 -14.24 -9.39 -4.21
CA LYS A 172 -13.31 -8.27 -4.37
C LYS A 172 -14.06 -6.95 -4.61
N ASP A 173 -15.02 -6.96 -5.53
CA ASP A 173 -15.83 -5.79 -5.85
C ASP A 173 -16.70 -5.32 -4.67
N ASP A 174 -17.15 -6.24 -3.81
CA ASP A 174 -17.89 -5.90 -2.59
C ASP A 174 -17.00 -5.24 -1.55
N VAL A 175 -15.78 -5.76 -1.36
CA VAL A 175 -14.77 -5.15 -0.48
C VAL A 175 -14.43 -3.74 -0.96
N GLU A 176 -14.15 -3.55 -2.26
CA GLU A 176 -13.84 -2.24 -2.84
C GLU A 176 -15.00 -1.23 -2.67
N ARG A 177 -16.25 -1.68 -2.74
CA ARG A 177 -17.42 -0.82 -2.51
C ARG A 177 -17.65 -0.51 -1.04
N ALA A 178 -17.67 -1.53 -0.19
CA ALA A 178 -18.19 -1.48 1.18
C ALA A 178 -17.12 -1.21 2.23
N MET A 179 -15.84 -1.36 1.90
CA MET A 179 -14.73 -1.13 2.82
C MET A 179 -13.79 -0.06 2.27
N ARG A 180 -13.02 0.55 3.18
CA ARG A 180 -11.94 1.48 2.86
C ARG A 180 -10.66 1.00 3.49
N THR A 181 -9.60 1.17 2.72
CA THR A 181 -8.26 0.99 3.22
C THR A 181 -7.81 2.27 3.91
N VAL A 182 -7.45 2.16 5.18
CA VAL A 182 -6.95 3.28 5.99
C VAL A 182 -5.66 2.86 6.69
N ASN A 183 -4.86 3.83 7.13
CA ASN A 183 -3.67 3.57 7.93
C ASN A 183 -3.91 3.93 9.40
N LEU A 184 -3.58 3.01 10.29
CA LEU A 184 -3.31 3.31 11.70
C LEU A 184 -1.82 3.61 11.84
N TYR A 185 -1.46 4.57 12.67
CA TYR A 185 -0.04 4.90 12.89
C TYR A 185 0.40 4.42 14.26
N PHE A 186 1.59 3.86 14.35
CA PHE A 186 2.21 3.39 15.60
C PHE A 186 3.68 3.80 15.64
N PHE A 187 4.31 3.82 16.81
CA PHE A 187 5.72 4.20 16.90
C PHE A 187 6.65 3.06 16.50
N ALA A 188 7.67 3.39 15.72
CA ALA A 188 8.86 2.57 15.56
C ALA A 188 9.62 2.46 16.90
N PRO A 189 10.58 1.51 17.04
CA PRO A 189 11.36 1.36 18.26
C PRO A 189 12.22 2.58 18.66
N ASP A 190 12.44 3.53 17.74
CA ASP A 190 13.09 4.82 18.03
C ASP A 190 12.19 5.78 18.83
N GLU A 191 10.93 5.41 19.04
CA GLU A 191 9.89 6.13 19.77
C GLU A 191 9.62 7.55 19.25
N HIS A 192 9.97 7.80 17.99
CA HIS A 192 9.80 9.08 17.33
C HIS A 192 9.13 8.93 15.96
N THR A 193 9.61 8.01 15.12
CA THR A 193 9.10 7.79 13.77
C THR A 193 7.81 6.99 13.83
N LEU A 194 6.78 7.42 13.11
CA LEU A 194 5.55 6.64 12.98
C LEU A 194 5.64 5.61 11.85
N VAL A 195 4.92 4.51 12.01
CA VAL A 195 4.86 3.38 11.09
C VAL A 195 3.40 3.20 10.68
N PRO A 196 3.07 3.30 9.38
CA PRO A 196 1.75 2.98 8.87
C PRO A 196 1.45 1.48 8.99
N ASN A 197 0.28 1.18 9.55
CA ASN A 197 -0.36 -0.14 9.51
C ASN A 197 -1.67 -0.01 8.73
N GLY A 198 -1.68 -0.49 7.48
CA GLY A 198 -2.89 -0.53 6.66
C GLY A 198 -3.91 -1.52 7.19
N ILE A 199 -5.18 -1.13 7.24
CA ILE A 199 -6.32 -1.98 7.60
C ILE A 199 -7.51 -1.70 6.68
N PHE A 200 -8.39 -2.68 6.53
CA PHE A 200 -9.71 -2.51 5.92
C PHE A 200 -10.76 -2.19 6.99
N LEU A 201 -11.46 -1.06 6.83
CA LEU A 201 -12.60 -0.67 7.66
C LEU A 201 -13.88 -0.63 6.83
N PRO A 202 -14.99 -1.22 7.31
CA PRO A 202 -16.30 -1.00 6.70
C PRO A 202 -16.70 0.47 6.67
N VAL A 203 -17.34 0.89 5.59
CA VAL A 203 -17.97 2.22 5.50
C VAL A 203 -19.48 2.05 5.58
N VAL A 204 -20.02 2.36 6.76
CA VAL A 204 -21.47 2.41 7.01
C VAL A 204 -21.98 3.80 6.62
N ASP A 205 -21.42 4.80 7.26
CA ASP A 205 -21.65 6.22 7.00
C ASP A 205 -20.34 7.00 7.26
N ARG A 206 -20.31 8.26 6.80
CA ARG A 206 -19.12 9.12 7.01
C ARG A 206 -19.00 9.61 8.45
N GLU A 207 -20.12 9.80 9.14
CA GLU A 207 -20.16 10.37 10.48
C GLU A 207 -19.55 9.44 11.54
N THR A 208 -19.63 8.11 11.34
CA THR A 208 -19.08 7.10 12.24
C THR A 208 -17.63 6.73 11.93
N LEU A 209 -17.10 7.11 10.76
CA LEU A 209 -15.75 6.74 10.33
C LEU A 209 -14.65 7.24 11.30
N PRO A 210 -14.68 8.49 11.82
CA PRO A 210 -13.73 8.92 12.86
C PRO A 210 -13.80 8.03 14.11
N THR A 211 -15.00 7.62 14.52
CA THR A 211 -15.19 6.73 15.67
C THR A 211 -14.58 5.36 15.43
N GLN A 212 -14.90 4.72 14.29
CA GLN A 212 -14.37 3.39 13.96
C GLN A 212 -12.85 3.41 13.85
N LEU A 213 -12.30 4.47 13.24
CA LEU A 213 -10.87 4.62 13.06
C LEU A 213 -10.12 4.76 14.40
N VAL A 214 -10.62 5.59 15.32
CA VAL A 214 -10.02 5.72 16.66
C VAL A 214 -10.20 4.43 17.47
N GLN A 215 -11.36 3.75 17.38
CA GLN A 215 -11.55 2.45 18.03
C GLN A 215 -10.56 1.39 17.50
N ALA A 216 -10.29 1.38 16.20
CA ALA A 216 -9.29 0.51 15.60
C ALA A 216 -7.88 0.86 16.09
N LEU A 217 -7.51 2.15 16.15
CA LEU A 217 -6.23 2.61 16.70
C LEU A 217 -6.02 2.14 18.15
N LEU A 218 -7.04 2.31 19.00
CA LEU A 218 -7.00 1.92 20.41
C LEU A 218 -6.96 0.39 20.61
N SER A 219 -7.41 -0.38 19.61
CA SER A 219 -7.29 -1.85 19.63
C SER A 219 -5.85 -2.34 19.42
N GLY A 220 -4.97 -1.46 18.93
CA GLY A 220 -3.56 -1.77 18.65
C GLY A 220 -3.29 -2.16 17.19
N PRO A 221 -2.03 -2.49 16.86
CA PRO A 221 -1.64 -2.89 15.51
C PRO A 221 -2.24 -4.24 15.12
N THR A 222 -2.28 -4.48 13.82
CA THR A 222 -2.57 -5.80 13.26
C THR A 222 -1.60 -6.85 13.78
N SER A 223 -2.05 -8.11 13.78
CA SER A 223 -1.24 -9.29 14.10
C SER A 223 0.06 -9.34 13.30
N TRP A 224 0.05 -8.88 12.06
CA TRP A 224 1.22 -8.79 11.19
C TRP A 224 2.29 -7.86 11.77
N LEU A 225 1.93 -6.64 12.18
CA LEU A 225 2.88 -5.62 12.65
C LEU A 225 3.20 -5.71 14.16
N ASN A 226 2.48 -6.55 14.89
CA ASN A 226 2.66 -6.77 16.33
C ASN A 226 4.11 -7.15 16.68
N GLY A 227 4.64 -6.57 17.76
CA GLY A 227 6.01 -6.78 18.24
C GLY A 227 7.09 -5.99 17.50
N ALA A 228 6.76 -5.30 16.41
CA ALA A 228 7.70 -4.40 15.71
C ALA A 228 7.40 -2.91 15.94
N VAL A 229 6.20 -2.60 16.42
CA VAL A 229 5.75 -1.23 16.71
C VAL A 229 5.17 -1.12 18.12
N GLN A 230 5.04 0.11 18.61
CA GLN A 230 4.52 0.42 19.93
C GLN A 230 3.32 1.37 19.82
N SER A 231 2.27 1.09 20.59
CA SER A 231 1.16 2.05 20.78
C SER A 231 1.50 3.00 21.92
N ALA A 232 1.23 4.29 21.72
CA ALA A 232 1.31 5.30 22.76
C ALA A 232 0.14 5.23 23.76
N PHE A 233 -0.95 4.57 23.37
CA PHE A 233 -2.12 4.38 24.23
C PHE A 233 -1.92 3.18 25.18
N PRO A 234 -2.07 3.38 26.49
CA PRO A 234 -2.07 2.28 27.46
C PRO A 234 -3.11 1.21 27.14
N LYS A 235 -2.80 -0.04 27.50
CA LYS A 235 -3.74 -1.15 27.33
C LYS A 235 -5.03 -0.88 28.10
N GLY A 236 -6.18 -1.08 27.45
CA GLY A 236 -7.50 -0.91 28.05
C GLY A 236 -8.12 0.47 27.86
N THR A 237 -7.38 1.45 27.33
CA THR A 237 -7.91 2.76 26.92
C THR A 237 -9.03 2.59 25.88
N ARG A 238 -10.15 3.28 26.11
CA ARG A 238 -11.34 3.26 25.23
C ARG A 238 -11.83 4.69 24.99
N LEU A 239 -12.68 4.85 23.98
CA LEU A 239 -13.48 6.07 23.85
C LEU A 239 -14.51 6.14 24.98
N ARG A 240 -14.50 7.23 25.75
CA ARG A 240 -15.54 7.54 26.72
C ARG A 240 -16.82 7.91 25.96
N GLY A 241 -17.94 7.28 26.31
CA GLY A 241 -19.20 7.42 25.57
C GLY A 241 -19.24 6.67 24.23
N GLY A 242 -18.18 5.91 23.88
CA GLY A 242 -18.16 5.01 22.74
C GLY A 242 -18.03 5.66 21.36
N SER A 243 -17.93 6.99 21.28
CA SER A 243 -17.85 7.72 20.00
C SER A 243 -16.92 8.93 20.09
N VAL A 244 -16.39 9.32 18.92
CA VAL A 244 -15.69 10.59 18.73
C VAL A 244 -16.74 11.66 18.46
N ARG A 245 -16.68 12.78 19.19
CA ARG A 245 -17.61 13.89 19.00
C ARG A 245 -17.10 14.80 17.89
N ILE A 246 -17.94 15.12 16.90
CA ILE A 246 -17.58 15.99 15.78
C ILE A 246 -18.31 17.33 15.88
N ASP A 247 -17.55 18.43 15.84
CA ASP A 247 -18.08 19.79 15.68
C ASP A 247 -17.44 20.43 14.44
N LYS A 248 -18.18 20.43 13.32
CA LYS A 248 -17.68 20.86 12.00
C LYS A 248 -16.41 20.09 11.59
N ASP A 249 -15.26 20.75 11.60
CA ASP A 249 -13.95 20.21 11.22
C ASP A 249 -13.11 19.73 12.43
N LEU A 250 -13.68 19.81 13.64
CA LEU A 250 -13.04 19.46 14.91
C LEU A 250 -13.49 18.08 15.39
N ALA A 251 -12.54 17.15 15.51
CA ALA A 251 -12.74 15.88 16.21
C ALA A 251 -12.36 16.00 17.70
N ILE A 252 -13.29 15.70 18.60
CA ILE A 252 -13.03 15.65 20.04
C ILE A 252 -13.02 14.19 20.48
N VAL A 253 -11.84 13.74 20.88
CA VAL A 253 -11.55 12.37 21.27
C VAL A 253 -11.45 12.33 22.79
N ASP A 254 -12.53 11.90 23.44
CA ASP A 254 -12.59 11.72 24.89
C ASP A 254 -12.27 10.26 25.23
N LEU A 255 -11.18 10.05 25.97
CA LEU A 255 -10.67 8.74 26.36
C LEU A 255 -10.97 8.44 27.82
N THR A 256 -11.03 7.15 28.15
CA THR A 256 -11.14 6.69 29.54
C THR A 256 -9.86 6.96 30.34
N GLN A 257 -9.99 7.01 31.67
CA GLN A 257 -8.90 7.31 32.63
C GLN A 257 -7.58 6.56 32.39
N GLU A 258 -7.61 5.35 31.82
CA GLU A 258 -6.42 4.55 31.52
C GLU A 258 -5.43 5.30 30.63
N ALA A 259 -5.91 6.21 29.77
CA ALA A 259 -5.08 7.06 28.93
C ALA A 259 -4.10 7.93 29.73
N ARG A 260 -4.39 8.27 31.00
CA ARG A 260 -3.48 9.04 31.88
C ARG A 260 -2.15 8.33 32.13
N GLY A 261 -2.07 7.01 31.95
CA GLY A 261 -0.82 6.26 32.04
C GLY A 261 0.10 6.40 30.82
N GLY A 262 -0.35 7.06 29.76
CA GLY A 262 0.40 7.25 28.52
C GLY A 262 1.14 8.58 28.45
N ASN A 263 2.03 8.72 27.47
CA ASN A 263 2.67 9.99 27.16
C ASN A 263 1.75 10.81 26.23
N VAL A 264 1.33 12.00 26.69
CA VAL A 264 0.35 12.85 25.98
C VAL A 264 0.88 13.28 24.61
N GLU A 265 2.16 13.63 24.50
CA GLU A 265 2.80 14.01 23.24
C GLU A 265 2.78 12.87 22.21
N ARG A 266 3.13 11.64 22.62
CA ARG A 266 3.06 10.47 21.73
C ARG A 266 1.63 10.08 21.35
N MET A 267 0.70 10.12 22.31
CA MET A 267 -0.72 9.89 22.01
C MET A 267 -1.25 10.93 21.00
N SER A 268 -0.81 12.19 21.16
CA SER A 268 -1.16 13.29 20.26
C SER A 268 -0.63 13.07 18.85
N ALA A 269 0.65 12.72 18.69
CA ALA A 269 1.25 12.41 17.40
C ALA A 269 0.53 11.23 16.70
N GLN A 270 0.31 10.13 17.43
CA GLN A 270 -0.33 8.93 16.92
C GLN A 270 -1.77 9.21 16.45
N LEU A 271 -2.52 9.98 17.25
CA LEU A 271 -3.89 10.37 16.92
C LEU A 271 -3.94 11.34 15.73
N SER A 272 -3.06 12.36 15.72
CA SER A 272 -2.99 13.35 14.64
C SER A 272 -2.75 12.70 13.29
N TRP A 273 -1.76 11.80 13.20
CA TRP A 273 -1.44 11.07 11.98
C TRP A 273 -2.54 10.12 11.54
N THR A 274 -3.25 9.51 12.49
CA THR A 274 -4.38 8.65 12.17
C THR A 274 -5.57 9.47 11.65
N LEU A 275 -5.91 10.60 12.28
CA LEU A 275 -7.06 11.41 11.89
C LEU A 275 -6.85 12.22 10.61
N ARG A 276 -5.61 12.61 10.27
CA ARG A 276 -5.32 13.47 9.11
C ARG A 276 -5.78 12.91 7.76
N GLN A 277 -5.97 11.59 7.66
CA GLN A 277 -6.44 10.94 6.44
C GLN A 277 -7.94 11.21 6.16
N LEU A 278 -8.69 11.67 7.17
CA LEU A 278 -10.09 12.03 7.04
C LEU A 278 -10.19 13.50 6.61
N SER A 279 -10.56 13.75 5.35
CA SER A 279 -10.47 15.10 4.80
C SER A 279 -11.44 16.11 5.46
N GLU A 280 -12.53 15.63 6.07
CA GLU A 280 -13.47 16.42 6.85
C GLU A 280 -12.89 16.90 8.20
N ILE A 281 -11.86 16.22 8.74
CA ILE A 281 -11.22 16.56 10.01
C ILE A 281 -9.96 17.39 9.75
N LYS A 282 -9.97 18.65 10.19
CA LYS A 282 -8.81 19.55 10.08
C LYS A 282 -8.12 19.79 11.41
N ARG A 283 -8.88 19.64 12.50
CA ARG A 283 -8.42 19.90 13.86
C ARG A 283 -8.92 18.81 14.79
N TRP A 284 -8.23 18.61 15.90
CA TRP A 284 -8.62 17.64 16.91
C TRP A 284 -8.31 18.14 18.32
N ARG A 285 -8.99 17.56 19.31
CA ARG A 285 -8.78 17.78 20.75
C ARG A 285 -8.82 16.45 21.49
N LEU A 286 -7.86 16.24 22.38
CA LEU A 286 -7.84 15.10 23.30
C LEU A 286 -8.43 15.50 24.64
N GLU A 287 -9.36 14.67 25.12
CA GLU A 287 -9.88 14.71 26.47
C GLU A 287 -9.61 13.37 27.16
N ILE A 288 -9.42 13.39 28.48
CA ILE A 288 -9.35 12.20 29.31
C ILE A 288 -10.31 12.40 30.47
N ASP A 289 -11.31 11.52 30.58
CA ASP A 289 -12.45 11.68 31.48
C ASP A 289 -13.19 13.03 31.33
N GLY A 290 -13.29 13.55 30.10
CA GLY A 290 -13.92 14.83 29.79
C GLY A 290 -13.09 16.06 30.17
N GLU A 291 -11.87 15.87 30.69
CA GLU A 291 -10.90 16.94 30.93
C GLU A 291 -10.00 17.09 29.71
N THR A 292 -9.85 18.29 29.18
CA THR A 292 -8.93 18.54 28.05
C THR A 292 -7.48 18.35 28.49
N VAL A 293 -6.73 17.55 27.75
CA VAL A 293 -5.31 17.28 28.00
C VAL A 293 -4.49 17.66 26.79
N THR A 294 -3.39 18.38 27.00
CA THR A 294 -2.56 18.92 25.93
C THR A 294 -1.08 18.62 26.22
N PRO A 295 -0.26 18.38 25.19
CA PRO A 295 1.19 18.42 25.34
C PRO A 295 1.65 19.80 25.80
N ASP A 296 2.80 19.84 26.48
CA ASP A 296 3.38 21.09 26.95
C ASP A 296 3.69 22.02 25.76
N GLY A 297 3.29 23.29 25.88
CA GLY A 297 3.50 24.30 24.83
C GLY A 297 2.59 24.16 23.60
N SER A 298 1.62 23.25 23.60
CA SER A 298 0.64 23.07 22.52
C SER A 298 -0.73 23.65 22.88
N ASP A 299 -1.47 24.11 21.87
CA ASP A 299 -2.87 24.51 22.04
C ASP A 299 -3.78 23.32 22.34
N ALA A 300 -4.88 23.58 23.07
CA ALA A 300 -5.94 22.60 23.34
C ALA A 300 -6.60 22.03 22.07
N THR A 301 -6.59 22.80 20.99
CA THR A 301 -7.08 22.34 19.69
C THR A 301 -5.92 22.35 18.72
N GLN A 302 -5.54 21.18 18.23
CA GLN A 302 -4.37 20.98 17.40
C GLN A 302 -4.77 20.76 15.95
N SER A 303 -3.92 21.15 15.01
CA SER A 303 -4.10 20.78 13.61
C SER A 303 -3.73 19.31 13.42
N VAL A 304 -4.34 18.65 12.44
CA VAL A 304 -3.92 17.30 12.02
C VAL A 304 -2.48 17.27 11.45
N HIS A 305 -1.92 18.45 11.12
CA HIS A 305 -0.53 18.64 10.65
C HIS A 305 0.43 19.13 11.75
N SER A 306 -0.02 19.26 13.01
CA SER A 306 0.85 19.73 14.12
C SER A 306 2.00 18.77 14.47
N TRP A 307 2.00 17.56 13.91
CA TRP A 307 2.92 16.47 14.24
C TRP A 307 3.73 15.96 13.04
N ASP A 308 3.93 16.78 12.02
CA ASP A 308 4.69 16.38 10.82
C ASP A 308 6.14 15.94 11.14
N GLY A 309 6.65 16.34 12.30
CA GLY A 309 7.93 15.88 12.84
C GLY A 309 8.04 14.36 13.04
N ASN A 310 6.91 13.65 13.21
CA ASN A 310 6.87 12.20 13.40
C ASN A 310 6.67 11.41 12.10
N SER A 311 6.87 12.05 10.95
CA SER A 311 6.63 11.44 9.64
C SER A 311 7.30 10.08 9.47
N PRO A 312 6.60 9.06 8.95
CA PRO A 312 7.21 7.79 8.56
C PRO A 312 8.32 7.91 7.50
N ASP A 313 8.26 8.97 6.67
CA ASP A 313 9.33 9.29 5.72
C ASP A 313 10.51 10.04 6.37
N GLY A 314 10.38 10.43 7.64
CA GLY A 314 11.28 11.29 8.39
C GLY A 314 10.96 12.78 8.21
N GLN A 315 11.52 13.62 9.08
CA GLN A 315 11.44 15.09 8.95
C GLN A 315 12.07 15.57 7.65
N ASP A 316 11.31 16.34 6.87
CA ASP A 316 11.84 17.34 5.95
C ASP A 316 11.38 18.71 6.48
N PRO A 317 12.21 19.45 7.23
CA PRO A 317 11.85 20.75 7.81
C PRO A 317 11.53 21.82 6.75
N ASP A 318 11.89 21.58 5.50
CA ASP A 318 11.54 22.38 4.33
C ASP A 318 10.94 21.45 3.27
N GLU A 319 9.67 21.64 2.88
CA GLU A 319 8.96 20.90 1.81
C GLU A 319 9.66 20.95 0.42
N GLN A 320 10.87 21.52 0.32
CA GLN A 320 11.57 21.83 -0.93
C GLN A 320 12.91 21.10 -1.10
N VAL A 321 13.42 20.33 -0.14
CA VAL A 321 14.70 19.63 -0.32
C VAL A 321 14.50 18.35 -1.12
N ARG A 322 14.45 18.50 -2.46
CA ARG A 322 14.57 17.35 -3.37
C ARG A 322 15.84 16.58 -3.03
N GLN A 323 15.69 15.27 -2.81
CA GLN A 323 16.83 14.43 -2.51
C GLN A 323 17.79 14.40 -3.70
N THR A 324 19.09 14.39 -3.40
CA THR A 324 20.10 14.35 -4.44
C THR A 324 20.07 12.97 -5.11
N ALA A 325 19.79 12.94 -6.41
CA ALA A 325 19.85 11.72 -7.20
C ALA A 325 21.30 11.40 -7.58
N TYR A 326 21.72 10.16 -7.33
CA TYR A 326 23.00 9.60 -7.74
C TYR A 326 22.80 8.63 -8.90
N VAL A 327 23.81 8.51 -9.76
CA VAL A 327 23.82 7.58 -10.90
C VAL A 327 25.23 7.04 -11.12
N ALA A 328 25.32 5.83 -11.68
CA ALA A 328 26.56 5.29 -12.22
C ALA A 328 26.71 5.70 -13.70
N ALA A 329 27.58 6.68 -13.97
CA ALA A 329 27.78 7.19 -15.33
C ALA A 329 28.55 6.20 -16.20
N THR A 330 28.21 6.10 -17.49
CA THR A 330 28.90 5.21 -18.44
C THR A 330 30.38 5.55 -18.63
N ALA A 331 30.78 6.78 -18.27
CA ALA A 331 32.15 7.25 -18.27
C ALA A 331 33.00 6.67 -17.11
N GLY A 332 32.41 5.92 -16.17
CA GLY A 332 33.13 5.25 -15.08
C GLY A 332 33.31 6.09 -13.82
N PHE A 333 32.28 6.87 -13.46
CA PHE A 333 32.19 7.60 -12.20
C PHE A 333 30.78 7.46 -11.60
N ILE A 334 30.65 7.60 -10.29
CA ILE A 334 29.36 7.85 -9.64
C ILE A 334 29.17 9.36 -9.58
N GLY A 335 28.03 9.85 -10.04
CA GLY A 335 27.74 11.27 -10.15
C GLY A 335 26.36 11.64 -9.65
N THR A 336 26.13 12.93 -9.46
CA THR A 336 24.82 13.48 -9.13
C THR A 336 24.13 14.01 -10.37
N LEU A 337 22.80 13.91 -10.43
CA LEU A 337 22.04 14.44 -11.56
C LEU A 337 21.82 15.94 -11.43
N GLN A 338 22.24 16.69 -12.45
CA GLN A 338 21.91 18.10 -12.64
C GLN A 338 21.20 18.24 -13.99
N GLY A 339 19.87 18.39 -13.95
CA GLY A 339 19.04 18.30 -15.15
C GLY A 339 19.17 16.94 -15.82
N ASP A 340 19.65 16.93 -17.07
CA ASP A 340 19.80 15.74 -17.91
C ASP A 340 21.26 15.22 -17.96
N HIS A 341 22.10 15.70 -17.06
CA HIS A 341 23.53 15.40 -17.05
C HIS A 341 23.99 14.88 -15.69
N ALA A 342 24.86 13.87 -15.71
CA ALA A 342 25.54 13.36 -14.53
C ALA A 342 26.83 14.15 -14.28
N GLN A 343 26.96 14.74 -13.10
CA GLN A 343 28.17 15.45 -12.66
C GLN A 343 29.03 14.53 -11.78
N PRO A 344 30.33 14.36 -12.06
CA PRO A 344 31.18 13.48 -11.27
C PRO A 344 31.26 13.86 -9.79
N VAL A 345 31.10 12.87 -8.91
CA VAL A 345 31.32 13.02 -7.45
C VAL A 345 32.35 12.02 -6.96
N VAL A 346 32.22 10.75 -7.33
CA VAL A 346 33.17 9.69 -7.00
C VAL A 346 33.76 9.10 -8.28
N THR A 347 35.08 9.08 -8.35
CA THR A 347 35.87 8.68 -9.52
C THR A 347 36.82 7.52 -9.17
N GLY A 348 37.64 7.09 -10.13
CA GLY A 348 38.57 5.97 -9.91
C GLY A 348 37.87 4.62 -9.82
N ALA A 349 38.40 3.70 -9.02
CA ALA A 349 37.83 2.36 -8.89
C ALA A 349 36.42 2.39 -8.26
N ALA A 350 36.22 3.23 -7.23
CA ALA A 350 34.93 3.43 -6.58
C ALA A 350 33.86 4.01 -7.53
N GLY A 351 34.29 4.76 -8.55
CA GLY A 351 33.42 5.28 -9.61
C GLY A 351 32.78 4.22 -10.52
N ARG A 352 33.23 2.95 -10.43
CA ARG A 352 32.78 1.85 -11.30
C ARG A 352 31.86 0.84 -10.60
N LEU A 353 31.47 1.12 -9.36
CA LEU A 353 30.53 0.29 -8.62
C LEU A 353 29.15 0.28 -9.32
N SER A 354 28.46 -0.86 -9.27
CA SER A 354 27.05 -0.98 -9.67
C SER A 354 26.13 -0.80 -8.46
N HIS A 355 24.90 -0.36 -8.69
CA HIS A 355 23.89 -0.12 -7.63
C HIS A 355 24.43 0.77 -6.48
N PRO A 356 24.87 2.01 -6.77
CA PRO A 356 25.36 2.91 -5.75
C PRO A 356 24.24 3.27 -4.75
N ALA A 357 24.53 3.19 -3.46
CA ALA A 357 23.63 3.63 -2.39
C ALA A 357 24.38 4.55 -1.43
N VAL A 358 23.89 5.77 -1.24
CA VAL A 358 24.51 6.78 -0.39
C VAL A 358 23.87 6.78 0.99
N SER A 359 24.69 6.82 2.04
CA SER A 359 24.22 6.84 3.43
C SER A 359 23.46 8.15 3.75
N PRO A 360 22.54 8.15 4.73
CA PRO A 360 21.73 9.33 5.06
C PRO A 360 22.51 10.60 5.42
N ASN A 361 23.72 10.42 5.96
CA ASN A 361 24.63 11.52 6.31
C ASN A 361 25.58 11.94 5.18
N TYR A 362 25.44 11.36 3.98
CA TYR A 362 26.26 11.62 2.80
C TYR A 362 27.77 11.37 2.98
N GLN A 363 28.16 10.59 4.01
CA GLN A 363 29.58 10.32 4.31
C GLN A 363 30.09 9.02 3.69
N GLU A 364 29.21 8.06 3.41
CA GLU A 364 29.57 6.74 2.92
C GLU A 364 28.76 6.35 1.69
N LEU A 365 29.42 5.74 0.72
CA LEU A 365 28.80 5.11 -0.45
C LEU A 365 28.97 3.59 -0.31
N ALA A 366 27.87 2.86 -0.43
CA ALA A 366 27.88 1.41 -0.65
C ALA A 366 27.59 1.11 -2.12
N GLY A 367 28.10 -0.02 -2.60
CA GLY A 367 27.82 -0.49 -3.95
C GLY A 367 28.32 -1.92 -4.15
N LEU A 368 28.03 -2.47 -5.30
CA LEU A 368 28.45 -3.82 -5.66
C LEU A 368 29.61 -3.79 -6.66
N SER A 369 30.44 -4.84 -6.63
CA SER A 369 31.33 -5.15 -7.76
C SER A 369 30.51 -5.36 -9.04
N THR A 370 31.13 -5.23 -10.21
CA THR A 370 30.43 -5.37 -11.51
C THR A 370 29.78 -6.74 -11.71
N ASP A 371 30.27 -7.77 -11.02
CA ASP A 371 29.66 -9.10 -11.00
C ASP A 371 28.71 -9.33 -9.81
N GLY A 372 28.44 -8.33 -8.97
CA GLY A 372 27.54 -8.44 -7.83
C GLY A 372 27.99 -9.41 -6.75
N ARG A 373 29.25 -9.86 -6.75
CA ARG A 373 29.76 -10.86 -5.78
C ARG A 373 30.43 -10.25 -4.55
N GLN A 374 30.69 -8.95 -4.57
CA GLN A 374 31.24 -8.23 -3.44
C GLN A 374 30.35 -7.04 -3.08
N LEU A 375 30.04 -6.91 -1.80
CA LEU A 375 29.53 -5.66 -1.25
C LEU A 375 30.74 -4.81 -0.84
N VAL A 376 30.78 -3.58 -1.34
CA VAL A 376 31.84 -2.61 -1.11
C VAL A 376 31.28 -1.39 -0.41
N THR A 377 32.06 -0.81 0.49
CA THR A 377 31.85 0.56 0.96
C THR A 377 33.06 1.44 0.70
N THR A 378 32.82 2.74 0.63
CA THR A 378 33.85 3.75 0.41
C THR A 378 33.43 5.09 1.02
N GLY A 379 34.40 5.88 1.47
CA GLY A 379 34.19 7.19 2.05
C GLY A 379 35.46 8.04 1.99
N PRO A 380 35.36 9.39 1.90
CA PRO A 380 34.12 10.17 1.78
C PRO A 380 33.45 10.00 0.39
N VAL A 381 32.18 10.42 0.26
CA VAL A 381 31.46 10.45 -1.04
C VAL A 381 31.95 11.63 -1.90
N ALA A 382 33.24 11.66 -2.19
CA ALA A 382 33.88 12.68 -3.01
C ALA A 382 35.26 12.21 -3.50
N GLY A 383 35.67 12.67 -4.68
CA GLY A 383 37.02 12.46 -5.20
C GLY A 383 37.27 11.03 -5.68
N SER A 384 38.42 10.45 -5.32
CA SER A 384 38.81 9.07 -5.67
C SER A 384 39.11 8.26 -4.41
N PRO A 385 38.07 7.93 -3.61
CA PRO A 385 38.25 7.25 -2.33
C PRO A 385 38.67 5.78 -2.53
N SER A 386 39.32 5.23 -1.50
CA SER A 386 39.68 3.81 -1.47
C SER A 386 38.44 2.94 -1.30
N ILE A 387 38.43 1.79 -1.97
CA ILE A 387 37.41 0.75 -1.85
C ILE A 387 37.71 -0.11 -0.62
N HIS A 388 36.69 -0.38 0.19
CA HIS A 388 36.72 -1.38 1.24
C HIS A 388 35.73 -2.50 0.93
N VAL A 389 36.22 -3.73 0.74
CA VAL A 389 35.35 -4.90 0.54
C VAL A 389 34.78 -5.31 1.89
N LEU A 390 33.47 -5.17 2.04
CA LEU A 390 32.77 -5.45 3.29
C LEU A 390 32.34 -6.93 3.39
N LEU A 391 31.83 -7.50 2.29
CA LEU A 391 31.40 -8.89 2.21
C LEU A 391 31.78 -9.52 0.87
N ASN A 392 32.10 -10.82 0.89
CA ASN A 392 32.26 -11.66 -0.28
C ASN A 392 31.15 -12.70 -0.32
N ALA A 393 30.46 -12.81 -1.45
CA ALA A 393 29.39 -13.78 -1.64
C ALA A 393 29.97 -15.22 -1.71
N HIS A 394 29.24 -16.17 -1.15
CA HIS A 394 29.43 -17.59 -1.34
C HIS A 394 29.45 -17.94 -2.84
N LYS A 395 30.04 -19.08 -3.18
CA LYS A 395 30.12 -19.54 -4.57
C LYS A 395 28.72 -19.67 -5.18
N GLY A 396 28.50 -18.97 -6.30
CA GLY A 396 27.22 -18.99 -7.00
C GLY A 396 26.15 -18.03 -6.44
N ALA A 397 26.46 -17.29 -5.36
CA ALA A 397 25.60 -16.25 -4.83
C ALA A 397 25.97 -14.87 -5.42
N ARG A 398 25.00 -13.95 -5.38
CA ARG A 398 25.17 -12.51 -5.64
C ARG A 398 24.43 -11.71 -4.58
N PHE A 399 24.86 -10.47 -4.37
CA PHE A 399 24.16 -9.53 -3.50
C PHE A 399 23.06 -8.78 -4.27
N THR A 400 21.95 -8.47 -3.60
CA THR A 400 21.00 -7.46 -4.05
C THR A 400 21.62 -6.06 -3.91
N ALA A 401 21.03 -5.07 -4.58
CA ALA A 401 21.37 -3.68 -4.35
C ALA A 401 21.38 -3.36 -2.83
N PRO A 402 22.39 -2.63 -2.32
CA PRO A 402 22.42 -2.22 -0.93
C PRO A 402 21.33 -1.20 -0.62
N SER A 403 20.75 -1.28 0.58
CA SER A 403 19.74 -0.35 1.10
C SER A 403 20.23 0.24 2.43
N TRP A 404 20.02 1.54 2.63
CA TRP A 404 20.31 2.20 3.90
C TRP A 404 19.01 2.46 4.69
N SER A 405 19.06 2.27 6.00
CA SER A 405 18.05 2.79 6.92
C SER A 405 18.45 4.18 7.42
N ARG A 406 17.46 4.93 7.94
CA ARG A 406 17.65 6.30 8.45
C ARG A 406 18.70 6.40 9.56
N ASP A 407 18.84 5.36 10.37
CA ASP A 407 19.84 5.23 11.43
C ASP A 407 21.28 4.96 10.91
N GLY A 408 21.47 4.88 9.59
CA GLY A 408 22.75 4.56 8.97
C GLY A 408 23.08 3.06 8.95
N THR A 409 22.12 2.19 9.22
CA THR A 409 22.30 0.75 9.05
C THR A 409 22.27 0.37 7.57
N LEU A 410 23.28 -0.38 7.11
CA LEU A 410 23.38 -0.90 5.74
C LEU A 410 22.81 -2.33 5.67
N TRP A 411 21.97 -2.58 4.67
CA TRP A 411 21.31 -3.85 4.43
C TRP A 411 21.62 -4.38 3.05
N THR A 412 21.82 -5.68 2.92
CA THR A 412 21.85 -6.38 1.62
C THR A 412 21.42 -7.82 1.80
N VAL A 413 20.85 -8.41 0.75
CA VAL A 413 20.57 -9.85 0.71
C VAL A 413 21.59 -10.52 -0.19
N GLU A 414 22.28 -11.51 0.35
CA GLU A 414 23.03 -12.47 -0.43
C GLU A 414 22.08 -13.56 -0.93
N SER A 415 22.02 -13.82 -2.23
CA SER A 415 21.05 -14.75 -2.80
C SER A 415 21.64 -15.71 -3.84
N THR A 416 21.12 -16.93 -3.81
CA THR A 416 21.26 -17.98 -4.83
C THR A 416 19.85 -18.33 -5.36
N PRO A 417 19.72 -19.15 -6.43
CA PRO A 417 18.42 -19.61 -6.89
C PRO A 417 17.58 -20.39 -5.87
N LYS A 418 18.17 -20.88 -4.76
CA LYS A 418 17.49 -21.76 -3.79
C LYS A 418 17.63 -21.32 -2.33
N ALA A 419 18.39 -20.27 -2.05
CA ALA A 419 18.67 -19.83 -0.69
C ALA A 419 19.06 -18.35 -0.65
N SER A 420 18.84 -17.70 0.49
CA SER A 420 19.29 -16.33 0.73
C SER A 420 19.66 -16.07 2.20
N TRP A 421 20.46 -15.03 2.41
CA TRP A 421 20.88 -14.54 3.74
C TRP A 421 20.79 -13.02 3.78
N LEU A 422 20.09 -12.49 4.77
CA LEU A 422 20.06 -11.04 5.04
C LEU A 422 21.26 -10.64 5.88
N TRP A 423 22.07 -9.72 5.35
CA TRP A 423 23.22 -9.11 6.01
C TRP A 423 22.91 -7.68 6.42
N VAL A 424 23.37 -7.32 7.63
CA VAL A 424 23.09 -6.04 8.27
C VAL A 424 24.38 -5.47 8.88
N ARG A 425 24.67 -4.20 8.61
CA ARG A 425 25.83 -3.50 9.18
C ARG A 425 25.41 -2.17 9.79
N ARG A 426 25.24 -2.16 11.11
CA ARG A 426 25.04 -0.94 11.90
C ARG A 426 26.26 -0.02 11.83
N PRO A 427 26.11 1.32 11.98
CA PRO A 427 27.24 2.25 11.98
C PRO A 427 28.36 1.83 12.95
N GLY A 428 29.60 1.84 12.47
CA GLY A 428 30.79 1.52 13.28
C GLY A 428 30.89 0.06 13.76
N LYS A 429 30.06 -0.85 13.24
CA LYS A 429 30.08 -2.28 13.59
C LYS A 429 30.40 -3.15 12.36
N ALA A 430 30.86 -4.37 12.62
CA ALA A 430 31.02 -5.39 11.59
C ALA A 430 29.65 -5.85 11.05
N PRO A 431 29.57 -6.29 9.78
CA PRO A 431 28.35 -6.86 9.24
C PRO A 431 28.01 -8.19 9.93
N VAL A 432 26.74 -8.40 10.24
CA VAL A 432 26.19 -9.63 10.85
C VAL A 432 25.00 -10.13 10.04
N LYS A 433 24.65 -11.41 10.17
CA LYS A 433 23.40 -11.92 9.62
C LYS A 433 22.23 -11.58 10.54
N ALA A 434 21.05 -11.38 9.96
CA ALA A 434 19.81 -11.36 10.75
C ALA A 434 19.65 -12.68 11.53
N GLY A 435 19.11 -12.61 12.74
CA GLY A 435 18.93 -13.78 13.61
C GLY A 435 17.90 -14.74 13.04
N HIS A 436 16.80 -14.20 12.53
CA HIS A 436 15.81 -14.92 11.73
C HIS A 436 15.59 -14.21 10.38
N TRP A 437 15.50 -15.02 9.31
CA TRP A 437 15.26 -14.55 7.95
C TRP A 437 14.20 -15.43 7.26
N GLY A 438 12.99 -14.91 7.12
CA GLY A 438 11.82 -15.65 6.62
C GLY A 438 11.91 -16.10 5.16
N LEU A 439 12.90 -15.63 4.39
CA LEU A 439 13.10 -16.00 2.98
C LEU A 439 14.36 -16.84 2.74
N GLY A 440 14.93 -17.44 3.80
CA GLY A 440 16.20 -18.17 3.73
C GLY A 440 16.23 -19.30 2.69
N GLY A 441 15.09 -19.90 2.36
CA GLY A 441 14.95 -20.94 1.32
C GLY A 441 14.51 -20.43 -0.06
N ARG A 442 14.55 -19.12 -0.32
CA ARG A 442 14.05 -18.51 -1.56
C ARG A 442 15.09 -17.64 -2.23
N GLN A 443 14.94 -17.47 -3.54
CA GLN A 443 15.72 -16.50 -4.31
C GLN A 443 15.13 -15.11 -4.13
N VAL A 444 15.97 -14.17 -3.70
CA VAL A 444 15.62 -12.77 -3.48
C VAL A 444 16.33 -11.94 -4.55
N LEU A 445 15.58 -11.07 -5.21
CA LEU A 445 16.02 -10.30 -6.37
C LEU A 445 16.26 -8.82 -6.03
N ALA A 446 15.45 -8.26 -5.12
CA ALA A 446 15.62 -6.91 -4.60
C ALA A 446 15.16 -6.87 -3.13
N PHE A 447 15.76 -6.00 -2.31
CA PHE A 447 15.40 -5.79 -0.90
C PHE A 447 15.67 -4.34 -0.50
N HIS A 448 14.63 -3.63 -0.09
CA HIS A 448 14.70 -2.23 0.33
C HIS A 448 13.96 -2.00 1.64
N VAL A 449 14.66 -1.42 2.62
CA VAL A 449 14.07 -1.07 3.91
C VAL A 449 13.31 0.25 3.78
N ALA A 450 12.12 0.32 4.39
CA ALA A 450 11.33 1.55 4.48
C ALA A 450 12.05 2.58 5.35
N ARG A 451 11.73 3.87 5.16
CA ARG A 451 12.31 4.97 5.95
C ARG A 451 11.94 4.89 7.43
N ASP A 452 10.81 4.25 7.73
CA ASP A 452 10.37 3.95 9.10
C ASP A 452 11.21 2.89 9.83
N GLY A 453 12.08 2.16 9.12
CA GLY A 453 12.98 1.16 9.70
C GLY A 453 12.32 -0.14 10.19
N VAL A 454 10.99 -0.25 10.06
CA VAL A 454 10.19 -1.38 10.56
C VAL A 454 9.65 -2.24 9.41
N ARG A 455 9.43 -1.67 8.22
CA ARG A 455 8.94 -2.40 7.05
C ARG A 455 10.04 -2.59 6.00
N ALA A 456 9.96 -3.66 5.23
CA ALA A 456 10.85 -3.90 4.09
C ALA A 456 10.07 -4.40 2.88
N ALA A 457 10.38 -3.87 1.71
CA ALA A 457 9.87 -4.35 0.43
C ALA A 457 10.90 -5.28 -0.21
N VAL A 458 10.43 -6.39 -0.78
CA VAL A 458 11.28 -7.42 -1.36
C VAL A 458 10.68 -7.93 -2.67
N ILE A 459 11.53 -8.22 -3.64
CA ILE A 459 11.15 -9.05 -4.79
C ILE A 459 11.72 -10.44 -4.54
N VAL A 460 10.84 -11.44 -4.47
CA VAL A 460 11.20 -12.83 -4.19
C VAL A 460 10.59 -13.76 -5.22
N ARG A 461 11.30 -14.83 -5.59
CA ARG A 461 10.75 -15.84 -6.50
C ARG A 461 9.86 -16.82 -5.73
N ILE A 462 8.56 -16.82 -6.06
CA ILE A 462 7.55 -17.75 -5.55
C ILE A 462 6.93 -18.46 -6.76
N ASP A 463 6.89 -19.80 -6.73
CA ASP A 463 6.37 -20.63 -7.83
C ASP A 463 6.91 -20.27 -9.23
N GLY A 464 8.19 -19.88 -9.25
CA GLY A 464 8.92 -19.50 -10.47
C GLY A 464 8.76 -18.02 -10.87
N ARG A 465 7.86 -17.25 -10.25
CA ARG A 465 7.56 -15.85 -10.58
C ARG A 465 8.18 -14.86 -9.58
N PRO A 466 8.77 -13.74 -10.03
CA PRO A 466 9.15 -12.63 -9.17
C PRO A 466 7.92 -11.87 -8.65
N GLU A 467 7.70 -11.89 -7.34
CA GLU A 467 6.58 -11.23 -6.68
C GLU A 467 7.06 -10.17 -5.68
N VAL A 468 6.31 -9.06 -5.57
CA VAL A 468 6.53 -8.03 -4.57
C VAL A 468 5.87 -8.44 -3.25
N GLN A 469 6.67 -8.53 -2.21
CA GLN A 469 6.22 -8.84 -0.86
C GLN A 469 6.67 -7.73 0.10
N MET A 470 5.91 -7.55 1.18
CA MET A 470 6.26 -6.66 2.29
C MET A 470 6.50 -7.50 3.53
N GLY A 471 7.66 -7.31 4.15
CA GLY A 471 8.05 -7.97 5.40
C GLY A 471 8.15 -6.98 6.55
N ARG A 472 8.20 -7.55 7.75
CA ARG A 472 8.40 -6.83 9.01
C ARG A 472 9.81 -7.04 9.52
N ILE A 473 10.41 -5.98 10.04
CA ILE A 473 11.68 -5.96 10.79
C ILE A 473 11.33 -5.75 12.26
N ALA A 474 11.61 -6.76 13.09
CA ALA A 474 11.47 -6.70 14.53
C ALA A 474 12.81 -6.97 15.21
N THR A 475 12.99 -6.43 16.41
CA THR A 475 14.14 -6.75 17.26
C THR A 475 13.67 -7.63 18.40
N THR A 476 14.28 -8.80 18.55
CA THR A 476 14.00 -9.73 19.64
C THR A 476 14.62 -9.24 20.95
N PRO A 477 14.20 -9.77 22.13
CA PRO A 477 14.74 -9.34 23.42
C PRO A 477 16.27 -9.50 23.58
N ASP A 478 16.90 -10.40 22.83
CA ASP A 478 18.35 -10.61 22.81
C ASP A 478 19.10 -9.66 21.85
N GLY A 479 18.38 -8.74 21.18
CA GLY A 479 18.92 -7.76 20.25
C GLY A 479 19.19 -8.28 18.83
N SER A 480 18.86 -9.53 18.55
CA SER A 480 18.90 -10.07 17.19
C SER A 480 17.71 -9.56 16.34
N LEU A 481 17.86 -9.59 15.03
CA LEU A 481 16.83 -9.12 14.10
C LEU A 481 15.99 -10.31 13.63
N ASP A 482 14.68 -10.19 13.76
CA ASP A 482 13.68 -11.02 13.12
C ASP A 482 13.14 -10.28 11.90
N VAL A 483 13.50 -10.76 10.70
CA VAL A 483 12.98 -10.19 9.45
C VAL A 483 12.20 -11.26 8.71
N GLY A 484 10.88 -11.08 8.64
CA GLY A 484 9.96 -12.16 8.26
C GLY A 484 8.54 -11.68 8.02
N SER A 485 7.60 -12.63 8.13
CA SER A 485 6.17 -12.41 7.93
C SER A 485 5.85 -11.74 6.60
N PHE A 486 6.45 -12.21 5.52
CA PHE A 486 6.26 -11.60 4.20
C PHE A 486 4.84 -11.82 3.69
N LEU A 487 4.17 -10.72 3.33
CA LEU A 487 2.83 -10.71 2.74
C LEU A 487 2.88 -10.11 1.33
N PRO A 488 2.12 -10.64 0.36
CA PRO A 488 2.05 -10.07 -0.98
C PRO A 488 1.38 -8.69 -0.92
N VAL A 489 1.95 -7.72 -1.63
CA VAL A 489 1.42 -6.35 -1.65
C VAL A 489 0.28 -6.21 -2.67
N SER A 490 0.45 -6.78 -3.86
CA SER A 490 -0.55 -6.78 -4.92
C SER A 490 -0.33 -7.98 -5.85
N SER A 491 -1.42 -8.54 -6.36
CA SER A 491 -1.43 -9.63 -7.35
C SER A 491 -1.61 -9.14 -8.80
N GLU A 492 -1.68 -7.83 -9.02
CA GLU A 492 -1.91 -7.26 -10.36
C GLU A 492 -0.68 -7.36 -11.28
N LEU A 493 0.52 -7.42 -10.70
CA LEU A 493 1.77 -7.65 -11.43
C LEU A 493 2.04 -9.16 -11.58
N GLN A 494 2.34 -9.59 -12.80
CA GLN A 494 2.74 -10.96 -13.10
C GLN A 494 4.21 -11.23 -12.81
N ASP A 495 5.06 -10.21 -13.03
CA ASP A 495 6.49 -10.23 -12.76
C ASP A 495 6.93 -8.85 -12.27
N ALA A 496 7.84 -8.82 -11.29
CA ALA A 496 8.55 -7.62 -10.84
C ALA A 496 10.06 -7.71 -11.16
N VAL A 497 10.65 -6.57 -11.48
CA VAL A 497 12.06 -6.43 -11.90
C VAL A 497 12.88 -5.73 -10.83
N ASP A 498 12.43 -4.55 -10.40
CA ASP A 498 13.07 -3.73 -9.38
C ASP A 498 12.03 -2.89 -8.64
N LEU A 499 12.35 -2.42 -7.44
CA LEU A 499 11.46 -1.57 -6.64
C LEU A 499 12.22 -0.53 -5.82
N ALA A 500 11.54 0.56 -5.48
CA ALA A 500 12.00 1.56 -4.54
C ALA A 500 10.82 2.14 -3.76
N TRP A 501 11.06 2.60 -2.53
CA TRP A 501 10.04 3.33 -1.76
C TRP A 501 9.84 4.72 -2.35
N ARG A 502 8.63 5.01 -2.84
CA ARG A 502 8.24 6.33 -3.33
C ARG A 502 8.05 7.29 -2.17
N ASP A 503 7.38 6.80 -1.13
CA ASP A 503 7.06 7.42 0.14
C ASP A 503 6.69 6.28 1.11
N TYR A 504 6.14 6.62 2.28
CA TYR A 504 5.80 5.62 3.29
C TYR A 504 4.63 4.70 2.93
N ASP A 505 3.77 5.04 1.97
CA ASP A 505 2.60 4.24 1.61
C ASP A 505 2.64 3.67 0.20
N THR A 506 3.62 4.06 -0.61
CA THR A 506 3.69 3.71 -2.02
C THR A 506 5.07 3.21 -2.41
N LEU A 507 5.10 2.10 -3.15
CA LEU A 507 6.28 1.61 -3.86
C LEU A 507 6.25 2.09 -5.31
N ALA A 508 7.40 2.50 -5.84
CA ALA A 508 7.63 2.56 -7.27
C ALA A 508 8.20 1.20 -7.71
N VAL A 509 7.51 0.51 -8.64
CA VAL A 509 7.86 -0.85 -9.07
C VAL A 509 8.01 -0.90 -10.58
N LEU A 510 9.09 -1.49 -11.07
CA LEU A 510 9.18 -1.95 -12.46
C LEU A 510 8.63 -3.36 -12.55
N GLY A 511 7.63 -3.57 -13.40
CA GLY A 511 7.03 -4.89 -13.55
C GLY A 511 6.16 -5.00 -14.80
N ARG A 512 5.48 -6.14 -14.93
CA ARG A 512 4.56 -6.40 -16.03
C ARG A 512 3.21 -6.83 -15.46
N ALA A 513 2.16 -6.03 -15.63
CA ALA A 513 0.81 -6.46 -15.30
C ALA A 513 0.26 -7.39 -16.39
N LYS A 514 -0.79 -8.15 -16.09
CA LYS A 514 -1.39 -9.13 -17.03
C LYS A 514 -1.85 -8.52 -18.35
N ARG A 515 -2.22 -7.24 -18.34
CA ARG A 515 -2.67 -6.49 -19.52
C ARG A 515 -1.52 -5.95 -20.39
N ASP A 516 -0.29 -6.02 -19.90
CA ASP A 516 0.86 -5.36 -20.51
C ASP A 516 1.84 -6.37 -21.10
N SER A 517 2.37 -6.07 -22.29
CA SER A 517 3.34 -6.92 -22.99
C SER A 517 4.80 -6.56 -22.67
N GLN A 518 5.02 -5.41 -22.03
CA GLN A 518 6.34 -4.85 -21.72
C GLN A 518 6.45 -4.51 -20.23
N THR A 519 7.69 -4.47 -19.73
CA THR A 519 7.97 -3.97 -18.38
C THR A 519 7.73 -2.46 -18.34
N LEU A 520 6.89 -2.02 -17.41
CA LEU A 520 6.52 -0.62 -17.21
C LEU A 520 6.67 -0.21 -15.73
N PRO A 521 6.80 1.09 -15.44
CA PRO A 521 6.75 1.62 -14.08
C PRO A 521 5.31 1.73 -13.55
N TYR A 522 5.13 1.31 -12.30
CA TYR A 522 3.89 1.41 -11.55
C TYR A 522 4.12 2.06 -10.19
N LEU A 523 3.14 2.82 -9.73
CA LEU A 523 2.96 3.12 -8.31
C LEU A 523 2.08 2.03 -7.70
N MET A 524 2.58 1.40 -6.65
CA MET A 524 1.93 0.31 -5.93
C MET A 524 1.72 0.74 -4.49
N PRO A 525 0.49 1.14 -4.12
CA PRO A 525 0.13 1.39 -2.73
C PRO A 525 0.33 0.13 -1.88
N VAL A 526 1.00 0.25 -0.74
CA VAL A 526 1.27 -0.88 0.17
C VAL A 526 0.08 -1.22 1.07
N ASN A 527 -0.96 -0.38 1.02
CA ASN A 527 -2.19 -0.55 1.76
C ASN A 527 -3.16 -1.54 1.04
N GLY A 528 -2.83 -2.01 -0.17
CA GLY A 528 -3.64 -2.96 -0.94
C GLY A 528 -4.57 -2.32 -1.96
N SER A 529 -4.51 -1.00 -2.15
CA SER A 529 -5.23 -0.31 -3.23
C SER A 529 -4.68 -0.68 -4.61
N ALA A 530 -5.46 -0.42 -5.66
CA ALA A 530 -5.07 -0.77 -7.04
C ALA A 530 -3.77 -0.06 -7.49
N ILE A 531 -2.96 -0.75 -8.31
CA ILE A 531 -1.74 -0.16 -8.86
C ILE A 531 -2.04 0.87 -9.95
N THR A 532 -1.25 1.94 -10.01
CA THR A 532 -1.37 2.98 -11.03
C THR A 532 -0.16 2.93 -11.98
N SER A 533 -0.41 2.83 -13.28
CA SER A 533 0.66 2.92 -14.28
C SER A 533 1.21 4.34 -14.35
N MET A 534 2.54 4.49 -14.37
CA MET A 534 3.20 5.79 -14.60
C MET A 534 3.40 6.09 -16.09
N GLY A 535 2.45 5.68 -16.93
CA GLY A 535 2.40 6.01 -18.34
C GLY A 535 3.31 5.15 -19.23
N VAL A 536 3.14 5.35 -20.53
CA VAL A 536 3.83 4.61 -21.59
C VAL A 536 4.82 5.52 -22.31
N GLY A 537 5.97 4.96 -22.68
CA GLY A 537 7.02 5.61 -23.44
C GLY A 537 8.02 4.58 -23.93
N ALA A 538 8.87 4.94 -24.90
CA ALA A 538 9.93 4.07 -25.39
C ALA A 538 11.04 3.96 -24.33
N LEU A 539 10.78 3.20 -23.27
CA LEU A 539 11.70 3.00 -22.17
C LEU A 539 12.77 1.96 -22.48
N GLY A 540 12.78 1.29 -23.64
CA GLY A 540 13.74 0.23 -23.94
C GLY A 540 13.53 -1.00 -23.05
N GLU A 541 14.60 -1.46 -22.39
CA GLU A 541 14.58 -2.51 -21.37
C GLU A 541 14.83 -1.90 -19.97
N PRO A 542 13.79 -1.48 -19.24
CA PRO A 542 13.93 -1.02 -17.86
C PRO A 542 14.57 -2.09 -16.97
N ARG A 543 15.56 -1.69 -16.17
CA ARG A 543 16.33 -2.59 -15.30
C ARG A 543 16.36 -2.15 -13.85
N THR A 544 16.38 -0.85 -13.59
CA THR A 544 16.44 -0.30 -12.23
C THR A 544 15.49 0.87 -12.06
N ILE A 545 14.97 1.07 -10.85
CA ILE A 545 14.09 2.18 -10.50
C ILE A 545 14.53 2.84 -9.21
N ALA A 546 14.45 4.17 -9.18
CA ALA A 546 14.70 4.94 -7.98
C ALA A 546 13.54 5.89 -7.71
N ALA A 547 13.15 5.95 -6.45
CA ALA A 547 12.15 6.86 -5.94
C ALA A 547 12.53 7.29 -4.52
N ALA A 548 12.01 8.44 -4.12
CA ALA A 548 12.12 8.98 -2.78
C ALA A 548 11.01 10.02 -2.56
N PRO A 549 10.64 10.31 -1.30
CA PRO A 549 9.63 11.33 -0.99
C PRO A 549 9.94 12.65 -1.70
N GLY A 550 8.90 13.27 -2.28
CA GLY A 550 9.02 14.56 -2.99
C GLY A 550 9.90 14.58 -4.24
N SER A 551 10.58 13.48 -4.59
CA SER A 551 11.61 13.44 -5.65
C SER A 551 11.10 12.74 -6.92
N PRO A 552 11.52 13.10 -8.14
CA PRO A 552 11.04 12.42 -9.35
C PRO A 552 11.40 10.93 -9.37
N VAL A 553 10.53 10.07 -9.92
CA VAL A 553 10.90 8.68 -10.20
C VAL A 553 11.88 8.64 -11.37
N LEU A 554 12.96 7.86 -11.21
CA LEU A 554 14.01 7.66 -12.21
C LEU A 554 14.08 6.19 -12.61
N ILE A 555 14.35 5.92 -13.89
CA ILE A 555 14.46 4.55 -14.42
C ILE A 555 15.81 4.39 -15.11
N GLY A 556 16.61 3.43 -14.66
CA GLY A 556 17.77 2.96 -15.42
C GLY A 556 17.31 1.95 -16.46
N THR A 557 17.68 2.17 -17.72
CA THR A 557 17.30 1.32 -18.84
C THR A 557 18.45 1.02 -19.79
N TRP A 558 18.34 -0.10 -20.50
CA TRP A 558 19.15 -0.40 -21.67
C TRP A 558 18.34 -0.16 -22.94
N SER A 559 18.82 0.73 -23.81
CA SER A 559 18.17 1.02 -25.08
C SER A 559 19.20 1.29 -26.18
N SER A 560 18.96 0.73 -27.37
CA SER A 560 19.83 0.89 -28.54
C SER A 560 21.34 0.66 -28.25
N GLY A 561 21.65 -0.32 -27.41
CA GLY A 561 23.02 -0.68 -27.06
C GLY A 561 23.70 0.22 -26.03
N LYS A 562 22.95 1.05 -25.30
CA LYS A 562 23.48 2.01 -24.32
C LYS A 562 22.65 1.99 -23.04
N ASP A 563 23.33 2.16 -21.91
CA ASP A 563 22.71 2.48 -20.62
C ASP A 563 22.23 3.94 -20.63
N GLN A 564 20.98 4.16 -20.21
CA GLN A 564 20.39 5.47 -20.05
C GLN A 564 19.56 5.57 -18.76
N VAL A 565 19.50 6.76 -18.16
CA VAL A 565 18.55 7.09 -17.10
C VAL A 565 17.42 7.94 -17.66
N CYS A 566 16.19 7.53 -17.36
CA CYS A 566 14.96 8.16 -17.78
C CYS A 566 14.26 8.90 -16.64
N ARG A 567 13.52 9.95 -17.00
CA ARG A 567 12.63 10.73 -16.14
C ARG A 567 11.40 11.22 -16.92
N GLN A 568 10.34 11.61 -16.22
CA GLN A 568 9.13 12.18 -16.82
C GLN A 568 9.27 13.69 -17.16
N ARG A 569 8.56 14.16 -18.18
CA ARG A 569 8.48 15.60 -18.59
C ARG A 569 7.03 16.11 -18.65
N PRO A 570 6.66 17.18 -17.92
CA PRO A 570 7.21 17.57 -16.61
C PRO A 570 6.82 16.51 -15.55
N PRO A 571 7.55 16.38 -14.43
CA PRO A 571 7.35 15.30 -13.45
C PRO A 571 6.11 15.50 -12.55
N VAL A 572 5.08 16.19 -13.04
CA VAL A 572 3.92 16.62 -12.24
C VAL A 572 2.76 15.65 -12.35
N THR A 573 2.73 14.81 -13.39
CA THR A 573 1.63 13.87 -13.62
C THR A 573 2.17 12.47 -13.95
N SER A 574 1.53 11.44 -13.41
CA SER A 574 1.85 10.04 -13.67
C SER A 574 1.77 9.67 -15.16
N TYR A 575 1.10 10.45 -16.00
CA TYR A 575 0.95 10.22 -17.44
C TYR A 575 1.95 11.00 -18.31
N SER A 576 2.89 11.71 -17.70
CA SER A 576 3.90 12.47 -18.43
C SER A 576 4.82 11.58 -19.25
N GLN A 577 5.22 12.06 -20.43
CA GLN A 577 6.11 11.31 -21.32
C GLN A 577 7.47 11.07 -20.64
N TRP A 578 7.94 9.82 -20.71
CA TRP A 578 9.30 9.45 -20.33
C TRP A 578 10.31 9.87 -21.40
N ILE A 579 11.40 10.47 -20.95
CA ILE A 579 12.59 10.76 -21.76
C ILE A 579 13.81 10.11 -21.10
N CYS A 580 14.76 9.63 -21.89
CA CYS A 580 15.98 8.94 -21.42
C CYS A 580 17.25 9.70 -21.83
N PRO A 581 17.48 10.92 -21.31
CA PRO A 581 18.52 11.80 -21.84
C PRO A 581 19.91 11.51 -21.27
N THR A 582 20.00 10.88 -20.11
CA THR A 582 21.26 10.80 -19.35
C THR A 582 22.00 9.49 -19.65
N PRO A 583 23.25 9.50 -20.15
CA PRO A 583 24.05 8.28 -20.37
C PRO A 583 24.62 7.76 -19.03
N ALA A 584 23.79 7.04 -18.30
CA ALA A 584 24.10 6.48 -16.99
C ALA A 584 23.21 5.27 -16.70
N ARG A 585 23.44 4.59 -15.58
CA ARG A 585 22.60 3.52 -15.04
C ARG A 585 22.46 3.63 -13.53
N ASP A 586 21.69 2.70 -12.97
CA ASP A 586 21.51 2.50 -11.52
C ASP A 586 21.24 3.82 -10.77
N PRO A 587 20.16 4.54 -11.11
CA PRO A 587 19.79 5.71 -10.34
C PRO A 587 19.49 5.32 -8.90
N SER A 588 19.77 6.22 -7.97
CA SER A 588 19.40 6.06 -6.56
C SER A 588 19.24 7.43 -5.89
N TYR A 589 18.55 7.45 -4.75
CA TYR A 589 18.49 8.59 -3.84
C TYR A 589 19.17 8.23 -2.53
N ALA A 590 19.68 9.24 -1.82
CA ALA A 590 20.12 9.05 -0.44
C ALA A 590 18.91 8.71 0.45
N HIS A 591 19.09 7.78 1.38
CA HIS A 591 18.02 7.40 2.32
C HIS A 591 17.91 8.33 3.51
#